data_AF-G5DC43-F1
#
_entry.id   AF-G5DC43-F1
#
_cell.length_a   1.000
_cell.length_b   1.000
_cell.length_c   1.000
_cell.angle_alpha   90.00
_cell.angle_beta   90.00
_cell.angle_gamma   90.00
#
_symmetry.space_group_name_H-M   'P 1'
#
loop_
_entity.id
_entity.type
_entity.pdbx_description
1 polymer ?
#
loop_
_entity_poly.entity_id
_entity_poly.type
_entity_poly.pdbx_seq_one_letter_code
_entity_poly.pdbx_strand_id
1 'polypeptide(L)' 'FFVAPGFHGLHVLIGTTFLAVCLLRMFLNHFSTSRHFGFEAAAWYWHFVDVVWILLFSCIYWWGS' A
#
# COMPACT_ATOMS: atom_id res chain seq x y z
N PHE A 1 10.21 -18.59 -5.57
CA PHE A 1 9.91 -17.33 -6.27
C PHE A 1 8.46 -16.89 -6.08
N PHE A 2 7.43 -17.55 -6.64
CA PHE A 2 6.08 -16.97 -6.79
C PHE A 2 5.25 -16.64 -5.53
N VAL A 3 5.38 -17.37 -4.42
CA VAL A 3 4.50 -17.17 -3.25
C VAL A 3 4.69 -15.81 -2.58
N ALA A 4 5.93 -15.39 -2.32
CA ALA A 4 6.20 -14.11 -1.63
C ALA A 4 5.87 -12.86 -2.48
N PRO A 5 6.29 -12.75 -3.75
CA PRO A 5 5.85 -11.69 -4.67
C PRO A 5 4.36 -11.73 -4.96
N GLY A 6 3.75 -12.92 -5.08
CA GLY A 6 2.30 -13.06 -5.28
C GLY A 6 1.49 -12.54 -4.08
N PHE A 7 1.90 -12.89 -2.86
CA PHE A 7 1.30 -12.38 -1.63
C PHE A 7 1.50 -10.88 -1.48
N HIS A 8 2.67 -10.36 -1.84
CA HIS A 8 2.92 -8.92 -1.89
C HIS A 8 2.02 -8.23 -2.92
N GLY A 9 1.84 -8.81 -4.12
CA GLY A 9 0.90 -8.30 -5.12
C GLY A 9 -0.55 -8.21 -4.62
N LEU A 10 -0.99 -9.16 -3.80
CA LEU A 10 -2.28 -9.06 -3.12
C LEU A 10 -2.35 -7.84 -2.19
N HIS A 11 -1.28 -7.56 -1.41
CA HIS A 11 -1.23 -6.39 -0.53
C HIS A 11 -1.24 -5.07 -1.34
N VAL A 12 -0.58 -5.04 -2.50
CA VAL A 12 -0.66 -3.90 -3.43
C VAL A 12 -2.11 -3.66 -3.89
N LEU A 13 -2.85 -4.73 -4.24
CA LEU A 13 -4.28 -4.60 -4.62
C LEU A 13 -5.15 -4.08 -3.46
N ILE A 14 -4.90 -4.55 -2.24
CA ILE A 14 -5.60 -4.06 -1.04
C ILE A 14 -5.28 -2.58 -0.80
N GLY A 15 -4.00 -2.21 -0.86
CA GLY A 15 -3.54 -0.83 -0.66
C GLY A 15 -4.10 0.13 -1.69
N THR A 16 -4.14 -0.28 -2.97
CA THR A 16 -4.68 0.55 -4.06
C THR A 16 -6.18 0.75 -3.89
N THR A 17 -6.92 -0.30 -3.51
CA THR A 17 -8.35 -0.20 -3.19
C THR A 17 -8.59 0.73 -2.00
N PHE A 18 -7.76 0.64 -0.96
CA PHE A 18 -7.90 1.49 0.22
C PHE A 18 -7.63 2.97 -0.10
N LEU A 19 -6.60 3.27 -0.89
CA LEU A 19 -6.33 4.62 -1.39
C LEU A 19 -7.44 5.12 -2.31
N ALA A 20 -7.99 4.27 -3.19
CA ALA A 20 -9.12 4.63 -4.05
C ALA A 20 -10.37 5.00 -3.23
N VAL A 21 -10.66 4.25 -2.16
CA VAL A 21 -11.73 4.61 -1.22
C VAL A 21 -11.45 5.95 -0.53
N CYS A 22 -10.21 6.21 -0.12
CA CYS A 22 -9.84 7.50 0.47
C CYS A 22 -9.99 8.65 -0.54
N LEU A 23 -9.60 8.43 -1.80
CA LEU A 23 -9.77 9.40 -2.88
C LEU A 23 -11.25 9.72 -3.11
N LEU A 24 -12.11 8.71 -3.19
CA LEU A 24 -13.56 8.91 -3.30
C LEU A 24 -14.13 9.68 -2.10
N ARG A 25 -13.72 9.33 -0.88
CA ARG A 25 -14.13 10.05 0.34
C ARG A 25 -13.65 11.51 0.36
N MET A 26 -12.48 11.78 -0.20
CA MET A 26 -11.96 13.14 -0.35
C MET A 26 -12.80 13.96 -1.33
N PHE A 27 -13.18 13.40 -2.48
CA PHE A 27 -14.10 14.07 -3.43
C PHE A 27 -15.48 14.34 -2.84
N LEU A 28 -15.95 13.49 -1.93
CA LEU A 28 -17.20 13.67 -1.20
C LEU A 28 -17.07 14.57 0.05
N ASN A 29 -15.90 15.22 0.26
CA ASN A 29 -15.62 16.09 1.40
C ASN A 29 -15.82 15.43 2.79
N HIS A 30 -15.56 14.12 2.91
CA HIS A 30 -15.68 13.40 4.18
C HIS A 30 -14.52 13.64 5.15
N PHE A 31 -13.44 14.30 4.69
CA PHE A 31 -12.27 14.58 5.50
C PHE A 31 -12.19 16.06 5.87
N SER A 32 -11.69 16.34 7.07
CA SER A 32 -11.26 17.68 7.47
C SER A 32 -9.79 17.67 7.84
N THR A 33 -9.16 18.84 7.88
CA THR A 33 -7.75 19.01 8.27
C THR A 33 -7.43 18.47 9.66
N SER A 34 -8.42 18.23 10.51
CA SER A 34 -8.27 17.62 11.84
C SER A 34 -8.80 16.18 11.93
N ARG A 35 -9.53 15.70 10.91
CA ARG A 35 -10.18 14.38 10.90
C ARG A 35 -9.98 13.70 9.55
N HIS A 36 -8.85 13.03 9.41
CA HIS A 36 -8.47 12.31 8.20
C HIS A 36 -7.71 11.01 8.49
N PHE A 37 -7.93 10.42 9.67
CA PHE A 37 -7.28 9.17 10.09
C PHE A 37 -7.42 8.02 9.08
N GLY A 38 -8.57 7.92 8.38
CA GLY A 38 -8.74 6.90 7.33
C GLY A 38 -7.72 7.04 6.19
N PHE A 39 -7.37 8.27 5.82
CA PHE A 39 -6.31 8.55 4.85
C PHE A 39 -4.91 8.31 5.45
N GLU A 40 -4.67 8.70 6.70
CA GLU A 40 -3.40 8.41 7.40
C GLU A 40 -3.12 6.90 7.46
N ALA A 41 -4.12 6.10 7.81
CA ALA A 41 -4.03 4.65 7.85
C ALA A 41 -3.74 4.05 6.46
N ALA A 42 -4.37 4.58 5.41
CA ALA A 42 -4.10 4.15 4.04
C ALA A 42 -2.67 4.52 3.59
N ALA A 43 -2.18 5.70 3.98
CA ALA A 43 -0.80 6.11 3.71
C ALA A 43 0.22 5.24 4.44
N TRP A 44 0.00 4.94 5.72
CA TRP A 44 0.86 4.01 6.48
C TRP A 44 0.86 2.61 5.86
N TYR A 45 -0.31 2.09 5.47
CA TYR A 45 -0.40 0.81 4.79
C TYR A 45 0.36 0.82 3.46
N TRP A 46 0.27 1.91 2.69
CA TRP A 46 0.99 2.04 1.43
C TRP A 46 2.51 2.04 1.63
N HIS A 47 3.02 2.81 2.60
CA HIS A 47 4.46 2.80 2.93
C HIS A 47 4.96 1.44 3.43
N PHE A 48 4.14 0.71 4.19
CA PHE A 48 4.45 -0.67 4.55
C PHE A 48 4.64 -1.56 3.31
N VAL A 49 3.72 -1.46 2.34
CA VAL A 49 3.81 -2.21 1.08
C VAL A 49 5.10 -1.84 0.34
N ASP A 50 5.42 -0.55 0.21
CA ASP A 50 6.65 -0.09 -0.46
C ASP A 50 7.93 -0.66 0.18
N VAL A 51 8.03 -0.65 1.51
CA VAL A 51 9.19 -1.19 2.23
C VAL A 51 9.33 -2.70 1.99
N VAL A 52 8.23 -3.45 2.02
CA VAL A 52 8.25 -4.90 1.71
C VAL A 52 8.72 -5.14 0.28
N TRP A 53 8.31 -4.29 -0.68
CA TRP A 53 8.76 -4.42 -2.07
C TRP A 53 10.26 -4.24 -2.22
N ILE A 54 10.84 -3.21 -1.58
CA ILE A 54 12.29 -2.96 -1.61
C ILE A 54 13.05 -4.18 -1.10
N LEU A 55 12.61 -4.79 0.01
CA LEU A 55 13.22 -5.99 0.56
C LEU A 55 13.08 -7.20 -0.38
N LEU A 56 11.90 -7.41 -0.98
CA LEU A 56 11.69 -8.49 -1.93
C LEU A 56 12.56 -8.33 -3.18
N PHE A 57 12.66 -7.10 -3.71
CA PHE A 57 13.50 -6.79 -4.85
C PHE A 57 14.98 -7.10 -4.57
N SER A 58 15.52 -6.56 -3.47
CA SER A 58 16.92 -6.78 -3.10
C SER A 58 17.25 -8.26 -2.86
N CYS A 59 16.40 -8.99 -2.13
CA CYS A 59 16.69 -10.38 -1.75
C CYS A 59 16.42 -11.40 -2.89
N ILE A 60 15.29 -11.28 -3.59
CA ILE A 60 14.84 -12.30 -4.54
C ILE A 60 15.33 -12.00 -5.96
N TYR A 61 15.26 -10.73 -6.39
CA TYR A 61 15.53 -10.37 -7.77
C TYR A 61 16.99 -9.97 -8.00
N TRP A 62 17.63 -9.33 -7.02
CA TRP A 62 19.04 -8.98 -7.12
C TRP A 62 19.93 -10.09 -6.57
N TRP A 63 19.91 -10.34 -5.25
CA TRP A 63 20.84 -11.30 -4.63
C TRP A 63 20.57 -12.73 -5.09
N GLY A 64 19.31 -13.11 -5.24
CA GLY A 64 18.89 -14.46 -5.63
C GLY A 64 19.06 -14.78 -7.12
N SER A 65 19.65 -13.87 -7.91
CA SER A 65 19.96 -14.03 -9.34
C SER A 65 21.33 -14.65 -9.58
#